data_AF-A0A821M7S6-F1
#
_entry.id   AF-A0A821M7S6-F1
#
_cell.length_a   1.000
_cell.length_b   1.000
_cell.length_c   1.000
_cell.angle_alpha   90.00
_cell.angle_beta   90.00
_cell.angle_gamma   90.00
#
_symmetry.space_group_name_H-M   'P 1'
#
loop_
_entity.id
_entity.type
_entity.pdbx_description
1 polymer ?
#
loop_
_entity_poly.entity_id
_entity_poly.type
_entity_poly.pdbx_seq_one_letter_code
_entity_poly.pdbx_strand_id
1 'polypeptide(L)'
;VSLLSVERLNLLRMAPGGHVGRFVIWTESAFKKLDALYGTWSKKSQLKVDFNLPQPMMTNSDLGRLLKAFEIQSVLRAPIKRQARRKVKKNPLKSIGLMSRLNPYAAVQKRQTLLQQLKGRRTGTTAESKVAARKLRTHASLKAKRLSGVNLAKKTKQQKDGATTTTTKTKTTVSTKSS
;
A
#
# COMPACT_ATOMS: atom_id res chain seq x y z
N VAL A 1 -3.25 -57.42 0.07
CA VAL A 1 -2.34 -57.74 -1.08
C VAL A 1 -3.17 -57.81 -2.36
N SER A 2 -2.61 -57.51 -3.53
CA SER A 2 -3.35 -57.52 -4.82
C SER A 2 -2.50 -58.10 -5.95
N LEU A 3 -3.01 -59.10 -6.64
CA LEU A 3 -2.33 -59.71 -7.80
C LEU A 3 -2.70 -58.96 -9.10
N LEU A 4 -1.70 -58.82 -9.99
CA LEU A 4 -1.77 -58.12 -11.27
C LEU A 4 -0.91 -58.88 -12.31
N SER A 5 -1.42 -58.97 -13.54
CA SER A 5 -0.64 -59.48 -14.69
C SER A 5 -0.09 -58.31 -15.51
N VAL A 6 1.13 -58.46 -16.02
CA VAL A 6 1.84 -57.46 -16.84
C VAL A 6 1.09 -57.13 -18.14
N GLU A 7 0.41 -58.11 -18.71
CA GLU A 7 -0.38 -57.96 -19.94
C GLU A 7 -1.62 -57.10 -19.73
N ARG A 8 -2.13 -57.07 -18.49
CA ARG A 8 -3.39 -56.45 -18.10
C ARG A 8 -3.19 -55.54 -16.87
N LEU A 9 -2.19 -54.66 -16.95
CA LEU A 9 -1.91 -53.66 -15.92
C LEU A 9 -3.05 -52.64 -15.84
N ASN A 10 -3.90 -52.80 -14.83
CA ASN A 10 -5.06 -51.94 -14.59
C ASN A 10 -4.65 -50.69 -13.81
N LEU A 11 -4.89 -49.51 -14.38
CA LEU A 11 -4.58 -48.21 -13.79
C LEU A 11 -5.24 -48.00 -12.42
N LEU A 12 -6.49 -48.41 -12.21
CA LEU A 12 -7.20 -48.25 -10.93
C LEU A 12 -6.57 -49.06 -9.80
N ARG A 13 -5.94 -50.20 -10.13
CA ARG A 13 -5.18 -51.02 -9.17
C ARG A 13 -3.77 -50.48 -8.96
N MET A 14 -3.14 -49.88 -9.96
CA MET A 14 -1.81 -49.25 -9.84
C MET A 14 -1.84 -47.91 -9.10
N ALA A 15 -2.85 -47.08 -9.37
CA ALA A 15 -3.05 -45.76 -8.80
C ALA A 15 -4.47 -45.65 -8.16
N PRO A 16 -4.72 -46.33 -7.03
CA PRO A 16 -6.01 -46.27 -6.36
C PRO A 16 -6.34 -44.83 -5.95
N GLY A 17 -7.55 -44.36 -6.27
CA GLY A 17 -7.94 -42.97 -6.03
C GLY A 17 -7.09 -41.94 -6.79
N GLY A 18 -6.42 -42.31 -7.89
CA GLY A 18 -5.62 -41.41 -8.71
C GLY A 18 -4.21 -41.09 -8.19
N HIS A 19 -3.80 -41.68 -7.06
CA HIS A 19 -2.49 -41.41 -6.45
C HIS A 19 -1.42 -42.34 -7.02
N VAL A 20 -0.32 -41.78 -7.54
CA VAL A 20 0.87 -42.54 -7.98
C VAL A 20 1.76 -42.92 -6.78
N GLY A 21 2.66 -43.89 -6.97
CA GLY A 21 3.61 -44.30 -5.92
C GLY A 21 3.20 -45.54 -5.09
N ARG A 22 2.27 -46.37 -5.59
CA ARG A 22 1.98 -47.68 -5.00
C ARG A 22 3.25 -48.53 -4.94
N PHE A 23 3.49 -49.18 -3.80
CA PHE A 23 4.54 -50.18 -3.67
C PHE A 23 4.20 -51.42 -4.51
N VAL A 24 5.07 -51.75 -5.48
CA VAL A 24 4.88 -52.87 -6.42
C VAL A 24 6.11 -53.76 -6.39
N ILE A 25 5.87 -55.07 -6.27
CA ILE A 25 6.88 -56.13 -6.33
C ILE A 25 6.70 -56.84 -7.69
N TRP A 26 7.80 -57.02 -8.42
CA TRP A 26 7.81 -57.69 -9.71
C TRP A 26 8.55 -59.03 -9.62
N THR A 27 8.10 -60.04 -10.39
CA THR A 27 8.94 -61.19 -10.70
C THR A 27 9.88 -60.85 -11.87
N GLU A 28 10.99 -61.58 -12.00
CA GLU A 28 11.99 -61.32 -13.05
C GLU A 28 11.40 -61.40 -14.47
N SER A 29 10.62 -62.45 -14.75
CA SER A 29 9.94 -62.66 -16.03
C SER A 29 8.90 -61.57 -16.32
N ALA A 30 8.20 -61.09 -15.29
CA ALA A 30 7.26 -59.98 -15.41
C ALA A 30 7.97 -58.67 -15.78
N PHE A 31 9.12 -58.38 -15.16
CA PHE A 31 9.89 -57.19 -15.44
C PHE A 31 10.49 -57.20 -16.85
N LYS A 32 11.07 -58.33 -17.28
CA LYS A 32 11.59 -58.51 -18.66
C LYS A 32 10.49 -58.33 -19.73
N LYS A 33 9.25 -58.75 -19.45
CA LYS A 33 8.12 -58.63 -20.39
C LYS A 33 7.64 -57.19 -20.61
N LEU A 34 7.94 -56.24 -19.70
CA LEU A 34 7.55 -54.84 -19.86
C LEU A 34 8.20 -54.18 -21.08
N ASP A 35 9.47 -54.48 -21.36
CA ASP A 35 10.22 -53.90 -22.48
C ASP A 35 9.60 -54.29 -23.84
N ALA A 36 9.24 -55.56 -24.02
CA ALA A 36 8.52 -56.01 -25.22
C ALA A 36 7.09 -55.41 -25.32
N LEU A 37 6.44 -55.16 -24.18
CA LEU A 37 5.04 -54.74 -24.13
C LEU A 37 4.82 -53.23 -24.30
N TYR A 38 5.76 -52.40 -23.84
CA TYR A 38 5.70 -50.95 -23.98
C TYR A 38 6.76 -50.37 -24.91
N GLY A 39 7.92 -51.03 -25.05
CA GLY A 39 9.08 -50.50 -25.76
C GLY A 39 9.89 -49.50 -24.93
N THR A 40 10.78 -48.79 -25.63
CA THR A 40 11.59 -47.68 -25.13
C THR A 40 11.36 -46.46 -26.02
N TRP A 41 11.86 -45.28 -25.65
CA TRP A 41 11.77 -44.11 -26.55
C TRP A 41 12.45 -44.31 -27.92
N SER A 42 13.38 -45.28 -28.03
CA SER A 42 14.08 -45.62 -29.28
C SER A 42 13.48 -46.81 -30.04
N LYS A 43 12.76 -47.71 -29.36
CA LYS A 43 12.19 -48.94 -29.93
C LYS A 43 10.69 -49.01 -29.60
N LYS A 44 9.84 -48.99 -30.63
CA LYS A 44 8.38 -49.15 -30.48
C LYS A 44 8.01 -50.46 -29.77
N SER A 45 6.80 -50.54 -29.22
CA SER A 45 6.27 -51.78 -28.65
C SER A 45 6.20 -52.91 -29.68
N GLN A 46 6.44 -54.15 -29.24
CA GLN A 46 6.29 -55.35 -30.05
C GLN A 46 4.88 -55.96 -29.91
N LEU A 47 4.24 -55.80 -28.74
CA LEU A 47 2.96 -56.44 -28.41
C LEU A 47 1.76 -55.50 -28.55
N LYS A 48 1.97 -54.19 -28.59
CA LYS A 48 0.91 -53.18 -28.76
C LYS A 48 1.05 -52.50 -30.11
N VAL A 49 0.00 -52.66 -30.94
CA VAL A 49 -0.13 -52.00 -32.23
C VAL A 49 -0.08 -50.47 -32.04
N ASP A 50 0.72 -49.81 -32.88
CA ASP A 50 0.90 -48.36 -32.95
C ASP A 50 1.19 -47.62 -31.62
N PHE A 51 1.78 -48.34 -30.65
CA PHE A 51 2.16 -47.77 -29.36
C PHE A 51 3.64 -47.40 -29.27
N ASN A 52 3.91 -46.20 -28.73
CA ASN A 52 5.23 -45.75 -28.33
C ASN A 52 5.15 -44.98 -26.99
N LEU A 53 6.26 -44.88 -26.26
CA LEU A 53 6.31 -44.09 -25.02
C LEU A 53 6.16 -42.58 -25.32
N PRO A 54 5.35 -41.84 -24.54
CA PRO A 54 5.36 -40.38 -24.57
C PRO A 54 6.76 -39.83 -24.32
N GLN A 55 7.19 -38.87 -25.14
CA GLN A 55 8.46 -38.18 -24.94
C GLN A 55 8.34 -37.17 -23.78
N PRO A 56 9.35 -37.07 -22.89
CA PRO A 56 9.34 -36.08 -21.82
C PRO A 56 9.48 -34.66 -22.42
N MET A 57 8.62 -33.73 -22.01
CA MET A 57 8.67 -32.33 -22.46
C MET A 57 9.95 -31.58 -22.02
N MET A 58 10.66 -32.12 -21.03
CA MET A 58 11.87 -31.53 -20.44
C MET A 58 12.92 -32.62 -20.24
N THR A 59 14.08 -32.49 -20.90
CA THR A 59 15.15 -33.49 -20.91
C THR A 59 15.83 -33.69 -19.55
N ASN A 60 15.98 -32.61 -18.77
CA ASN A 60 16.51 -32.64 -17.40
C ASN A 60 15.49 -31.98 -16.46
N SER A 61 14.91 -32.76 -15.56
CA SER A 61 13.91 -32.30 -14.59
C SER A 61 14.48 -31.64 -13.34
N ASP A 62 15.81 -31.68 -13.12
CA ASP A 62 16.44 -30.98 -12.00
C ASP A 62 16.60 -29.48 -12.30
N LEU A 63 15.52 -28.75 -12.02
CA LEU A 63 15.49 -27.28 -12.02
C LEU A 63 16.46 -26.69 -10.99
N GLY A 64 16.76 -27.39 -9.89
CA GLY A 64 17.69 -26.94 -8.86
C GLY A 64 19.12 -26.87 -9.38
N ARG A 65 19.55 -27.87 -10.17
CA ARG A 65 20.82 -27.86 -10.91
C ARG A 65 20.79 -26.84 -12.04
N LEU A 66 19.73 -26.79 -12.84
CA LEU A 66 19.62 -25.85 -13.97
C LEU A 66 19.74 -24.39 -13.50
N LEU A 67 18.99 -23.99 -12.48
CA LEU A 67 19.01 -22.62 -11.96
C LEU A 67 20.35 -22.24 -11.32
N LYS A 68 21.16 -23.21 -10.88
CA LYS A 68 22.49 -22.97 -10.28
C LYS A 68 23.64 -23.10 -11.29
N ALA A 69 23.35 -23.45 -12.54
CA ALA A 69 24.35 -23.60 -13.59
C ALA A 69 25.10 -22.29 -13.85
N PHE A 70 26.42 -22.35 -14.03
CA PHE A 70 27.28 -21.17 -14.17
C PHE A 70 26.97 -20.39 -15.46
N GLU A 71 26.62 -21.12 -16.51
CA GLU A 71 26.20 -20.63 -17.82
C GLU A 71 24.96 -19.73 -17.72
N ILE A 72 24.05 -20.04 -16.78
CA ILE A 72 22.86 -19.24 -16.49
C ILE A 72 23.18 -18.11 -15.51
N GLN A 73 23.91 -18.40 -14.42
CA GLN A 73 24.23 -17.41 -13.38
C GLN A 73 25.17 -16.29 -13.84
N SER A 74 26.07 -16.57 -14.79
CA SER A 74 26.99 -15.56 -15.35
C SER A 74 26.29 -14.48 -16.19
N VAL A 75 25.13 -14.80 -16.79
CA VAL A 75 24.34 -13.88 -17.62
C VAL A 75 23.23 -13.18 -16.81
N LEU A 76 22.86 -13.74 -15.64
CA LEU A 76 21.80 -13.19 -14.79
C LEU A 76 22.20 -11.87 -14.12
N ARG A 77 21.22 -10.97 -14.01
CA ARG A 77 21.36 -9.72 -13.23
C ARG A 77 21.25 -10.01 -11.73
N ALA A 78 21.95 -9.21 -10.93
CA ALA A 78 21.89 -9.30 -9.47
C ALA A 78 20.44 -9.15 -8.94
N PRO A 79 20.01 -9.97 -7.97
CA PRO A 79 18.62 -10.03 -7.52
C PRO A 79 18.20 -8.79 -6.73
N ILE A 80 17.07 -8.17 -7.12
CA ILE A 80 16.49 -7.01 -6.43
C ILE A 80 15.73 -7.48 -5.18
N LYS A 81 16.43 -7.58 -4.04
CA LYS A 81 15.85 -8.04 -2.75
C LYS A 81 15.01 -6.97 -2.01
N ARG A 82 14.86 -5.76 -2.55
CA ARG A 82 14.23 -4.62 -1.85
C ARG A 82 12.69 -4.65 -1.94
N GLN A 83 12.04 -5.11 -0.88
CA GLN A 83 10.59 -5.02 -0.72
C GLN A 83 10.15 -3.59 -0.33
N ALA A 84 9.47 -2.88 -1.23
CA ALA A 84 8.94 -1.54 -0.95
C ALA A 84 7.60 -1.60 -0.20
N ARG A 85 7.62 -1.54 1.13
CA ARG A 85 6.39 -1.48 1.95
C ARG A 85 5.73 -0.09 1.86
N ARG A 86 4.38 -0.06 1.90
CA ARG A 86 3.59 1.19 1.92
C ARG A 86 4.00 2.05 3.12
N LYS A 87 4.55 3.24 2.85
CA LYS A 87 4.92 4.22 3.89
C LYS A 87 3.67 4.98 4.35
N VAL A 88 3.41 5.03 5.65
CA VAL A 88 2.34 5.86 6.21
C VAL A 88 2.77 7.34 6.17
N LYS A 89 2.01 8.17 5.44
CA LYS A 89 2.21 9.62 5.39
C LYS A 89 1.75 10.27 6.70
N LYS A 90 2.66 10.41 7.68
CA LYS A 90 2.36 11.16 8.91
C LYS A 90 2.34 12.67 8.64
N ASN A 91 1.55 13.42 9.41
CA ASN A 91 1.42 14.88 9.26
C ASN A 91 2.69 15.60 9.80
N PRO A 92 3.42 16.40 8.99
CA PRO A 92 4.63 17.09 9.44
C PRO A 92 4.34 18.22 10.44
N LEU A 93 3.15 18.85 10.41
CA LEU A 93 2.77 19.88 11.39
C LEU A 93 2.67 19.29 12.80
N LYS A 94 2.31 18.00 12.92
CA LYS A 94 2.24 17.24 14.18
C LYS A 94 3.55 16.53 14.54
N SER A 95 4.48 16.31 13.59
CA SER A 95 5.71 15.55 13.81
C SER A 95 6.96 16.36 13.48
N ILE A 96 7.63 16.84 14.53
CA ILE A 96 8.83 17.70 14.44
C ILE A 96 9.91 17.08 13.56
N GLY A 97 10.26 15.80 13.78
CA GLY A 97 11.30 15.13 13.00
C GLY A 97 10.98 14.96 11.50
N LEU A 98 9.70 14.87 11.13
CA LEU A 98 9.30 14.88 9.72
C LEU A 98 9.29 16.28 9.13
N MET A 99 8.91 17.30 9.91
CA MET A 99 9.07 18.69 9.47
C MET A 99 10.54 19.03 9.23
N SER A 100 11.46 18.68 10.13
CA SER A 100 12.90 18.94 9.95
C SER A 100 13.51 18.20 8.76
N ARG A 101 13.01 16.99 8.43
CA ARG A 101 13.42 16.24 7.22
C ARG A 101 12.89 16.85 5.92
N LEU A 102 11.75 17.55 5.97
CA LEU A 102 11.12 18.18 4.81
C LEU A 102 11.60 19.62 4.60
N ASN A 103 11.81 20.34 5.71
CA ASN A 103 12.29 21.72 5.75
C ASN A 103 13.20 21.90 7.00
N PRO A 104 14.53 21.92 6.84
CA PRO A 104 15.45 22.10 7.97
C PRO A 104 15.34 23.48 8.63
N TYR A 105 14.97 24.53 7.88
CA TYR A 105 14.81 25.89 8.42
C TYR A 105 13.66 26.02 9.42
N ALA A 106 12.66 25.12 9.36
CA ALA A 106 11.55 25.11 10.30
C ALA A 106 11.99 24.94 11.77
N ALA A 107 13.15 24.32 12.02
CA ALA A 107 13.72 24.23 13.37
C ALA A 107 14.22 25.60 13.88
N VAL A 108 14.89 26.37 13.02
CA VAL A 108 15.37 27.73 13.33
C VAL A 108 14.19 28.67 13.55
N GLN A 109 13.19 28.63 12.67
CA GLN A 109 11.98 29.46 12.78
C GLN A 109 11.19 29.16 14.08
N LYS A 110 11.04 27.88 14.46
CA LYS A 110 10.43 27.50 15.74
C LYS A 110 11.24 27.98 16.95
N ARG A 111 12.58 27.93 16.89
CA ARG A 111 13.45 28.45 17.96
C ARG A 111 13.35 29.97 18.09
N GLN A 112 13.37 30.71 16.97
CA GLN A 112 13.25 32.17 16.96
C GLN A 112 11.90 32.64 17.50
N THR A 113 10.80 32.03 17.06
CA THR A 113 9.44 32.34 17.55
C THR A 113 9.28 32.03 19.03
N LEU A 114 9.82 30.91 19.53
CA LEU A 114 9.85 30.61 20.97
C LEU A 114 10.62 31.67 21.78
N LEU A 115 11.80 32.08 21.31
CA LEU A 115 12.60 33.13 21.97
C LEU A 115 11.87 34.48 21.99
N GLN A 116 11.17 34.84 20.92
CA GLN A 116 10.34 36.05 20.86
C GLN A 116 9.16 35.98 21.84
N GLN A 117 8.47 34.83 21.94
CA GLN A 117 7.38 34.62 22.91
C GLN A 117 7.86 34.72 24.36
N LEU A 118 9.00 34.12 24.69
CA LEU A 118 9.59 34.20 26.04
C LEU A 118 9.98 35.64 26.41
N LYS A 119 10.54 36.41 25.47
CA LYS A 119 10.80 37.85 25.66
C LYS A 119 9.49 38.64 25.87
N GLY A 120 8.46 38.37 25.06
CA GLY A 120 7.15 39.03 25.16
C GLY A 120 6.43 38.76 26.48
N ARG A 121 6.55 37.53 27.01
CA ARG A 121 6.03 37.16 28.34
C ARG A 121 6.77 37.88 29.47
N ARG A 122 8.12 37.89 29.43
CA ARG A 122 8.95 38.58 30.44
C ARG A 122 8.71 40.09 30.50
N THR A 123 8.50 40.73 29.36
CA THR A 123 8.23 42.19 29.26
C THR A 123 6.76 42.56 29.46
N GLY A 124 5.86 41.59 29.69
CA GLY A 124 4.42 41.83 29.79
C GLY A 124 3.76 42.34 28.50
N THR A 125 4.46 42.33 27.36
CA THR A 125 3.99 42.88 26.07
C THR A 125 3.26 41.88 25.18
N THR A 126 3.09 40.63 25.66
CA THR A 126 2.26 39.58 25.04
C THR A 126 0.85 40.04 24.66
N ALA A 127 0.27 39.43 23.62
CA ALA A 127 -1.10 39.73 23.20
C ALA A 127 -2.12 39.50 24.34
N GLU A 128 -1.95 38.42 25.10
CA GLU A 128 -2.80 38.07 26.25
C GLU A 128 -2.76 39.13 27.36
N SER A 129 -1.56 39.58 27.75
CA SER A 129 -1.38 40.63 28.75
C SER A 129 -1.84 42.01 28.27
N LYS A 130 -1.67 42.34 26.97
CA LYS A 130 -2.26 43.53 26.35
C LYS A 130 -3.79 43.50 26.33
N VAL A 131 -4.39 42.33 26.07
CA VAL A 131 -5.85 42.13 26.13
C VAL A 131 -6.36 42.22 27.56
N ALA A 132 -5.66 41.65 28.54
CA ALA A 132 -5.98 41.79 29.96
C ALA A 132 -5.91 43.26 30.43
N ALA A 133 -4.84 43.97 30.07
CA ALA A 133 -4.70 45.41 30.36
C ALA A 133 -5.81 46.25 29.68
N ARG A 134 -6.21 45.92 28.45
CA ARG A 134 -7.34 46.58 27.77
C ARG A 134 -8.66 46.33 28.51
N LYS A 135 -8.93 45.11 28.99
CA LYS A 135 -10.11 44.79 29.81
C LYS A 135 -10.12 45.59 31.12
N LEU A 136 -9.00 45.69 31.83
CA LEU A 136 -8.88 46.53 33.03
C LEU A 136 -9.18 48.01 32.73
N ARG A 137 -8.59 48.56 31.66
CA ARG A 137 -8.81 49.97 31.26
C ARG A 137 -10.27 50.26 30.89
N THR A 138 -10.95 49.33 30.20
CA THR A 138 -12.40 49.48 29.95
C THR A 138 -13.23 49.42 31.23
N HIS A 139 -12.87 48.58 32.20
CA HIS A 139 -13.58 48.50 33.47
C HIS A 139 -13.38 49.76 34.32
N ALA A 140 -12.17 50.34 34.30
CA ALA A 140 -11.85 51.62 34.92
C ALA A 140 -12.62 52.80 34.27
N SER A 141 -12.71 52.85 32.95
CA SER A 141 -13.47 53.92 32.26
C SER A 141 -14.98 53.83 32.53
N LEU A 142 -15.54 52.61 32.62
CA LEU A 142 -16.93 52.40 33.03
C LEU A 142 -17.17 52.83 34.48
N LYS A 143 -16.22 52.59 35.40
CA LYS A 143 -16.30 53.09 36.79
C LYS A 143 -16.26 54.61 36.84
N ALA A 144 -15.34 55.25 36.11
CA ALA A 144 -15.24 56.71 36.03
C ALA A 144 -16.52 57.35 35.44
N LYS A 145 -17.07 56.77 34.37
CA LYS A 145 -18.29 57.29 33.72
C LYS A 145 -19.55 57.14 34.58
N ARG A 146 -19.59 56.18 35.52
CA ARG A 146 -20.64 56.08 36.55
C ARG A 146 -20.51 57.15 37.65
N LEU A 147 -19.30 57.64 37.91
CA LEU A 147 -19.04 58.70 38.89
C LEU A 147 -19.29 60.11 38.31
N SER A 148 -19.18 60.30 36.99
CA SER A 148 -19.28 61.62 36.34
C SER A 148 -20.69 62.04 35.89
N GLY A 149 -21.75 61.31 36.26
CA GLY A 149 -23.16 61.77 36.18
C GLY A 149 -23.81 62.05 34.81
N VAL A 150 -23.08 62.11 33.69
CA VAL A 150 -23.64 62.51 32.38
C VAL A 150 -24.32 61.35 31.64
N ASN A 151 -25.65 61.37 31.57
CA ASN A 151 -26.48 60.50 30.73
C ASN A 151 -27.05 61.27 29.52
N LEU A 152 -26.56 61.00 28.31
CA LEU A 152 -27.27 61.38 27.07
C LEU A 152 -28.20 60.24 26.63
N ALA A 153 -29.43 60.60 26.25
CA ALA A 153 -30.52 59.65 26.02
C ALA A 153 -30.84 59.40 24.53
N LYS A 154 -31.20 58.13 24.24
CA LYS A 154 -32.16 57.60 23.23
C LYS A 154 -32.26 58.23 21.82
N LYS A 155 -32.14 57.37 20.79
CA LYS A 155 -33.25 56.87 19.92
C LYS A 155 -32.73 55.70 19.04
N THR A 156 -33.18 54.45 19.21
CA THR A 156 -34.27 53.73 18.47
C THR A 156 -34.06 53.66 16.95
N LYS A 157 -33.84 52.53 16.24
CA LYS A 157 -34.23 51.09 16.32
C LYS A 157 -35.59 50.75 15.63
N GLN A 158 -35.53 50.17 14.42
CA GLN A 158 -36.44 49.19 13.74
C GLN A 158 -35.89 49.01 12.29
N GLN A 159 -35.68 47.85 11.65
CA GLN A 159 -36.50 46.64 11.41
C GLN A 159 -37.73 46.91 10.51
N LYS A 160 -38.09 46.11 9.49
CA LYS A 160 -37.74 44.69 9.23
C LYS A 160 -38.15 44.16 7.83
N ASP A 161 -37.63 42.95 7.51
CA ASP A 161 -38.12 41.86 6.62
C ASP A 161 -38.44 42.23 5.13
N GLY A 162 -38.52 41.30 4.14
CA GLY A 162 -38.25 39.85 4.08
C GLY A 162 -38.57 39.22 2.69
N ALA A 163 -38.32 37.90 2.52
CA ALA A 163 -38.70 36.99 1.40
C ALA A 163 -38.06 37.19 -0.02
N THR A 164 -37.93 36.21 -0.95
CA THR A 164 -37.69 34.72 -0.94
C THR A 164 -37.27 34.29 -2.37
N THR A 165 -36.70 33.08 -2.54
CA THR A 165 -36.69 32.22 -3.77
C THR A 165 -35.38 32.17 -4.61
N THR A 166 -35.29 31.16 -5.48
CA THR A 166 -34.10 30.32 -5.69
C THR A 166 -33.81 30.09 -7.19
N THR A 167 -32.57 29.65 -7.52
CA THR A 167 -32.14 28.98 -8.78
C THR A 167 -32.22 29.80 -10.08
N THR A 168 -31.12 30.00 -10.80
CA THR A 168 -30.55 28.96 -11.70
C THR A 168 -29.11 29.32 -12.14
N LYS A 169 -28.38 28.33 -12.70
CA LYS A 169 -27.05 28.52 -13.30
C LYS A 169 -27.18 28.88 -14.78
N THR A 170 -26.37 29.82 -15.27
CA THR A 170 -25.89 29.80 -16.67
C THR A 170 -24.39 30.09 -16.71
N LYS A 171 -23.69 29.33 -17.55
CA LYS A 171 -22.25 29.42 -17.80
C LYS A 171 -22.10 29.50 -19.32
N THR A 172 -21.79 30.68 -19.84
CA THR A 172 -21.51 30.87 -21.26
C THR A 172 -20.26 31.72 -21.44
N THR A 173 -19.29 31.15 -22.15
CA THR A 173 -18.07 31.79 -22.67
C THR A 173 -18.39 32.79 -23.77
N VAL A 174 -17.60 33.87 -23.91
CA VAL A 174 -16.91 34.31 -25.16
C VAL A 174 -15.77 35.27 -24.78
N SER A 175 -14.70 35.25 -25.56
CA SER A 175 -13.50 36.10 -25.45
C SER A 175 -13.50 37.30 -26.40
N THR A 176 -12.81 38.39 -26.07
CA THR A 176 -12.12 39.29 -27.04
C THR A 176 -10.92 40.00 -26.41
N LYS A 177 -9.99 40.48 -27.26
CA LYS A 177 -8.66 41.03 -26.90
C LYS A 177 -8.65 42.57 -26.82
N SER A 178 -7.75 43.11 -26.00
CA SER A 178 -6.91 44.32 -26.21
C SER A 178 -6.02 44.51 -24.97
N SER A 179 -4.74 44.89 -25.04
CA SER A 179 -3.82 45.13 -26.16
C SER A 179 -2.45 44.51 -25.85
#